data_AF-I2C4Q1-F1
#
_entry.id   AF-I2C4Q1-F1
#
_cell.length_a   1.000
_cell.length_b   1.000
_cell.length_c   1.000
_cell.angle_alpha   90.00
_cell.angle_beta   90.00
_cell.angle_gamma   90.00
#
_symmetry.space_group_name_H-M   'P 1'
#
loop_
_entity.id
_entity.type
_entity.pdbx_description
1 polymer ?
#
loop_
_entity_poly.entity_id
_entity_poly.type
_entity_poly.pdbx_seq_one_letter_code
_entity_poly.pdbx_strand_id
1 'polypeptide(L)' 'MTRRVVEWWSKNIDHENLQVVMVFEEGKVKQDIKKEIPFSKSHFVLYCSNGEYQIK' A
#
# COMPACT_ATOMS: atom_id res chain seq x y z
N MET A 1 -1.46 -14.13 -9.70
CA MET A 1 -1.87 -12.80 -9.20
C MET A 1 -1.47 -12.74 -7.75
N THR A 2 -0.41 -11.99 -7.43
CA THR A 2 0.12 -11.93 -6.06
C THR A 2 -0.29 -10.64 -5.39
N ARG A 3 -0.76 -10.75 -4.15
CA ARG A 3 -1.21 -9.63 -3.32
C ARG A 3 -0.45 -9.64 -2.01
N ARG A 4 0.05 -8.48 -1.59
CA ARG A 4 0.65 -8.28 -0.26
C ARG A 4 -0.20 -7.30 0.52
N VAL A 5 -0.60 -7.70 1.72
CA VAL A 5 -1.39 -6.86 2.63
C VAL A 5 -0.47 -6.37 3.73
N VAL A 6 -0.45 -5.06 3.94
CA VAL A 6 0.24 -4.42 5.06
C VAL A 6 -0.82 -3.77 5.92
N GLU A 7 -0.83 -4.13 7.19
CA GLU A 7 -1.77 -3.63 8.17
C GLU A 7 -1.04 -2.74 9.18
N TRP A 8 -1.62 -1.58 9.45
CA TRP A 8 -1.13 -0.66 10.47
C TRP A 8 -2.26 -0.29 11.42
N TRP A 9 -1.93 -0.24 12.70
CA TRP A 9 -2.85 0.08 13.78
C TRP A 9 -2.27 1.22 14.60
N SER A 10 -3.12 2.18 14.97
CA SER A 10 -2.81 3.20 15.96
C SER A 10 -4.03 3.61 16.73
N LYS A 11 -3.83 4.12 17.93
CA LYS A 11 -4.90 4.61 18.81
C LYS A 11 -4.85 6.13 18.85
N ASN A 12 -5.97 6.78 18.56
CA ASN A 12 -6.04 8.25 18.63
C ASN A 12 -6.24 8.73 20.09
N ILE A 13 -6.24 10.06 20.27
CA ILE A 13 -6.41 10.70 21.59
C ILE A 13 -7.78 10.41 22.20
N ASP A 14 -8.79 10.16 21.36
CA ASP A 14 -10.18 9.83 21.72
C ASP A 14 -10.37 8.32 21.98
N HIS A 15 -9.28 7.55 22.04
CA HIS A 15 -9.25 6.10 22.22
C HIS A 15 -9.89 5.24 21.11
N GLU A 16 -10.11 5.82 19.94
CA GLU A 16 -10.52 5.09 18.75
C GLU A 16 -9.33 4.38 18.11
N ASN A 17 -9.58 3.20 17.55
CA ASN A 17 -8.58 2.45 16.80
C ASN A 17 -8.62 2.87 15.34
N LEU A 18 -7.56 3.52 14.88
CA LEU A 18 -7.30 3.77 13.47
C LEU A 18 -6.61 2.54 12.88
N GLN A 19 -7.34 1.84 12.01
CA GLN A 19 -6.82 0.75 11.21
C GLN A 19 -6.61 1.24 9.78
N VAL A 20 -5.40 1.05 9.26
CA VAL A 20 -5.06 1.33 7.86
C VAL A 20 -4.62 0.01 7.22
N VAL A 21 -5.39 -0.45 6.24
CA VAL A 21 -5.07 -1.64 5.44
C VAL A 21 -4.60 -1.19 4.07
N MET A 22 -3.33 -1.46 3.75
CA MET A 22 -2.75 -1.21 2.44
C MET A 22 -2.61 -2.51 1.67
N VAL A 23 -3.26 -2.59 0.51
CA VAL A 23 -3.18 -3.74 -0.39
C VAL A 23 -2.28 -3.39 -1.57
N PHE A 24 -1.22 -4.14 -1.75
CA PHE A 24 -0.31 -4.03 -2.87
C PHE A 24 -0.55 -5.16 -3.86
N GLU A 25 -0.80 -4.82 -5.12
CA GLU A 25 -1.03 -5.77 -6.20
C GLU A 25 0.13 -5.74 -7.20
N GLU A 26 0.59 -6.93 -7.59
CA GLU A 26 1.58 -7.09 -8.66
C GLU A 26 0.98 -6.67 -10.01
N GLY A 27 1.73 -5.89 -10.79
CA GLY A 27 1.33 -5.44 -12.13
C GLY A 27 0.70 -4.05 -12.20
N LYS A 28 0.45 -3.38 -11.06
CA LYS A 28 0.06 -1.95 -11.05
C LYS A 28 1.29 -1.05 -11.02
N VAL A 29 1.41 -0.16 -12.00
CA VAL A 29 2.48 0.84 -12.02
C VAL A 29 2.06 2.11 -11.30
N LYS A 30 3.05 2.92 -10.92
CA LYS A 30 2.86 4.18 -10.17
C LYS A 30 1.88 5.15 -10.85
N GLN A 31 1.81 5.14 -12.18
CA GLN A 31 0.87 5.96 -12.95
C GLN A 31 -0.58 5.51 -12.78
N ASP A 32 -0.84 4.21 -12.68
CA ASP A 32 -2.20 3.68 -12.50
C ASP A 32 -2.72 4.00 -11.10
N ILE A 33 -1.86 3.83 -10.09
CA ILE A 33 -2.18 4.20 -8.70
C ILE A 33 -2.44 5.71 -8.58
N LYS A 34 -1.70 6.54 -9.33
CA LYS A 34 -1.95 7.99 -9.39
C LYS A 34 -3.31 8.36 -9.98
N LYS A 35 -3.82 7.60 -10.95
CA LYS A 35 -5.15 7.83 -11.52
C LYS A 35 -6.25 7.46 -10.51
N GLU A 36 -6.04 6.39 -9.76
CA GLU A 36 -7.00 5.95 -8.73
C GLU A 36 -7.00 6.86 -7.49
N ILE A 37 -5.83 7.35 -7.07
CA ILE A 37 -5.66 8.15 -5.84
C ILE A 37 -4.88 9.44 -6.15
N PRO A 38 -5.47 10.41 -6.85
CA PRO A 38 -4.75 11.59 -7.35
C PRO A 38 -4.23 12.53 -6.25
N PHE A 39 -4.83 12.48 -5.06
CA PHE A 39 -4.48 13.37 -3.95
C PHE A 39 -3.40 12.80 -3.01
N SER A 40 -2.92 11.58 -3.25
CA SER A 40 -1.87 11.01 -2.41
C SER A 40 -0.52 11.66 -2.67
N LYS A 41 0.21 12.00 -1.60
CA LYS A 41 1.59 12.51 -1.66
C LYS A 41 2.61 11.42 -2.01
N SER A 42 2.29 10.15 -1.77
CA SER A 42 3.22 9.03 -1.97
C SER A 42 2.51 7.81 -2.53
N HIS A 43 3.15 7.14 -3.49
CA HIS A 43 2.64 5.92 -4.11
C HIS A 43 3.76 4.89 -4.10
N PHE A 44 3.44 3.72 -3.56
CA PHE A 44 4.32 2.57 -3.53
C PHE A 44 3.74 1.48 -4.43
N VAL A 45 4.61 0.66 -5.01
CA VAL A 45 4.26 -0.47 -5.86
C VAL A 45 4.90 -1.74 -5.31
N LEU A 46 4.25 -2.87 -5.57
CA LEU A 46 4.84 -4.19 -5.32
C LEU A 46 5.71 -4.57 -6.51
N TYR A 47 6.95 -4.97 -6.25
CA TYR A 47 7.81 -5.55 -7.28
C TYR A 47 8.50 -6.80 -6.75
N CYS A 48 8.72 -7.76 -7.64
CA CYS A 48 9.49 -8.96 -7.36
C CYS A 48 10.97 -8.69 -7.70
N SER A 49 11.85 -8.85 -6.73
CA SER A 49 13.31 -8.74 -6.91
C SER A 49 13.97 -9.96 -6.30
N ASN A 50 14.75 -10.69 -7.09
CA ASN A 50 15.46 -11.90 -6.67
C ASN A 50 14.57 -12.98 -5.99
N GLY A 51 13.30 -13.08 -6.39
CA GLY A 51 12.34 -14.03 -5.81
C GLY A 51 11.66 -13.54 -4.52
N GLU A 52 12.00 -12.35 -4.04
CA GLU A 52 11.36 -11.72 -2.89
C GLU A 52 10.51 -10.51 -3.32
N TYR A 53 9.35 -10.35 -2.69
CA TYR A 53 8.49 -9.20 -2.93
C TYR A 53 8.88 -8.02 -2.05
N GLN A 54 9.23 -6.89 -2.68
CA GLN A 54 9.59 -5.65 -2.00
C GLN A 54 8.60 -4.52 -2.37
N ILE A 55 8.56 -3.49 -1.53
CA ILE A 55 7.70 -2.31 -1.67
C ILE A 55 8.60 -1.09 -1.93
N LYS A 56 8.33 -0.32 -2.99
CA LYS A 56 9.08 0.89 -3.37
C LYS A 56 8.15 1.93 -3.97
#